data_AF-A0A966F2D4-F1
#
_entry.id   AF-A0A966F2D4-F1
#
_cell.length_a   1.000
_cell.length_b   1.000
_cell.length_c   1.000
_cell.angle_alpha   90.00
_cell.angle_beta   90.00
_cell.angle_gamma   90.00
#
_symmetry.space_group_name_H-M   'P 1'
#
loop_
_entity.id
_entity.type
_entity.pdbx_description
1 polymer ?
#
loop_
_entity_poly.entity_id
_entity_poly.type
_entity_poly.pdbx_seq_one_letter_code
_entity_poly.pdbx_strand_id
1 'polypeptide(L)'
;MLQGFAMLFVLWLVFDGVSDWWIGLLVAACGALLAGWLGRIRAVWWKPLRLPGFVWFFLVESLRGGVDVAWRSLHPALPVRPEFFEYQIALPQGPPSTLLISVISLLPGTLSAEL
;
A
#
# COMPACT_ATOMS: atom_id res chain seq x y z
N MET A 1 -2.30 -5.18 18.20
CA MET A 1 -1.12 -4.73 18.99
C MET A 1 0.13 -5.50 18.63
N LEU A 2 0.20 -6.82 18.80
CA LEU A 2 1.41 -7.61 18.51
C LEU A 2 1.93 -7.48 17.06
N GLN A 3 1.03 -7.53 16.07
CA GLN A 3 1.41 -7.36 14.66
C GLN A 3 1.98 -5.96 14.36
N GLY A 4 1.38 -4.91 14.94
CA GLY A 4 1.86 -3.53 14.77
C GLY A 4 3.22 -3.32 15.42
N PHE A 5 3.42 -3.87 16.62
CA PHE A 5 4.72 -3.91 17.30
C PHE A 5 5.78 -4.61 16.45
N ALA A 6 5.49 -5.82 15.98
CA ALA A 6 6.42 -6.60 15.16
C ALA A 6 6.78 -5.85 13.87
N MET A 7 5.81 -5.21 13.21
CA MET A 7 6.05 -4.42 12.00
C MET A 7 6.96 -3.21 12.27
N LEU A 8 6.69 -2.45 13.34
CA LEU A 8 7.52 -1.30 13.72
C LEU A 8 8.95 -1.73 14.11
N PHE A 9 9.08 -2.87 14.80
CA PHE A 9 10.38 -3.40 15.17
C PHE A 9 11.18 -3.89 13.96
N VAL A 10 10.54 -4.61 13.03
CA VAL A 10 11.17 -4.99 11.76
C VAL A 10 11.58 -3.75 10.97
N LEU A 11 10.74 -2.72 10.94
CA LEU A 11 11.06 -1.45 10.28
C LEU A 11 12.29 -0.79 10.89
N TRP A 12 12.41 -0.79 12.23
CA TRP A 12 13.62 -0.31 12.92
C TRP A 12 14.86 -1.08 12.45
N LEU A 13 14.81 -2.41 12.46
CA LEU A 13 15.93 -3.25 12.06
C LEU A 13 16.35 -3.01 10.60
N VAL A 14 15.41 -2.69 9.71
CA VAL A 14 15.71 -2.36 8.30
C VAL A 14 16.42 -1.02 8.17
N PHE A 15 16.07 -0.02 8.97
CA PHE A 15 16.65 1.33 8.87
C PHE A 15 17.95 1.50 9.65
N ASP A 16 18.02 0.96 10.87
CA ASP A 16 19.12 1.20 11.83
C ASP A 16 20.00 -0.04 12.03
N GLY A 17 19.45 -1.24 11.83
CA GLY A 17 20.15 -2.50 12.04
C GLY A 17 19.99 -3.05 13.47
N VAL A 18 20.95 -3.87 13.90
CA VAL A 18 20.87 -4.66 15.15
C VAL A 18 21.64 -4.06 16.32
N SER A 19 22.42 -3.00 16.10
CA SER A 19 23.33 -2.44 17.12
C SER A 19 22.54 -1.91 18.32
N ASP A 20 21.48 -1.14 18.07
CA ASP A 20 20.63 -0.53 19.10
C ASP A 20 19.24 -1.17 19.18
N TRP A 21 19.20 -2.51 19.13
CA TRP A 21 17.96 -3.28 19.10
C TRP A 21 17.04 -3.00 20.30
N TRP A 22 17.59 -2.65 21.46
CA TRP A 22 16.82 -2.35 22.67
C TRP A 22 16.06 -1.01 22.56
N ILE A 23 16.64 -0.02 21.87
CA ILE A 23 15.97 1.25 21.57
C ILE A 23 14.81 0.98 20.62
N GLY A 24 15.08 0.20 19.56
CA GLY A 24 14.05 -0.21 18.61
C GLY A 24 12.90 -0.97 19.28
N LEU A 25 13.20 -1.84 20.25
CA LEU A 25 12.20 -2.55 21.04
C LEU A 25 11.31 -1.58 21.83
N LEU A 26 11.91 -0.62 22.53
CA LEU A 26 11.20 0.36 23.34
C LEU A 26 10.33 1.29 22.47
N VAL A 27 10.89 1.80 21.37
CA VAL A 27 10.17 2.66 20.43
C VAL A 27 9.00 1.91 19.78
N ALA A 28 9.20 0.67 19.34
CA ALA A 28 8.14 -0.15 18.76
C ALA A 28 7.02 -0.44 19.78
N ALA A 29 7.38 -0.71 21.05
CA ALA A 29 6.41 -0.94 22.12
C ALA A 29 5.58 0.32 22.40
N CYS A 30 6.23 1.47 22.59
CA CYS A 30 5.57 2.76 22.79
C CYS A 30 4.65 3.10 21.60
N GLY A 31 5.12 2.91 20.37
CA GLY A 31 4.32 3.15 19.17
C GLY A 31 3.08 2.26 19.08
N ALA A 32 3.22 0.97 19.39
CA ALA A 32 2.09 0.03 19.40
C ALA A 32 1.05 0.35 20.49
N LEU A 33 1.50 0.78 21.67
CA LEU A 33 0.62 1.21 22.76
C LEU A 33 -0.12 2.50 22.40
N LEU A 34 0.59 3.51 21.88
CA LEU A 34 -0.01 4.76 21.41
C LEU A 34 -1.04 4.51 20.31
N ALA A 35 -0.71 3.69 19.30
CA ALA A 35 -1.65 3.34 18.24
C ALA A 35 -2.91 2.66 18.78
N GLY A 36 -2.76 1.79 19.79
CA GLY A 36 -3.88 1.18 20.49
C GLY A 36 -4.74 2.18 21.26
N TRP A 37 -4.10 3.11 21.97
CA TRP A 37 -4.77 4.17 22.72
C TRP A 37 -5.56 5.13 21.81
N LEU A 38 -5.03 5.46 20.63
CA LEU A 38 -5.74 6.29 19.65
C LEU A 38 -6.98 5.61 19.03
N GLY A 39 -7.26 4.32 19.34
CA GLY A 39 -8.39 3.59 18.75
C GLY A 39 -8.29 3.37 17.24
N ARG A 40 -7.13 3.67 16.63
CA ARG A 40 -6.91 3.60 15.17
C ARG A 40 -6.53 2.19 14.70
N ILE A 41 -6.30 1.24 15.61
CA ILE A 41 -5.99 -0.13 15.23
C ILE A 41 -7.29 -0.90 14.99
N ARG A 42 -7.73 -0.93 13.73
CA ARG A 42 -8.53 -2.06 13.26
C ARG A 42 -7.60 -3.25 13.09
N ALA A 43 -7.87 -4.34 13.81
CA ALA A 43 -7.13 -5.59 13.66
C ALA A 43 -7.42 -6.21 12.28
N VAL A 44 -6.70 -5.75 11.26
CA VAL A 44 -6.65 -6.43 9.97
C VAL A 44 -5.73 -7.61 10.15
N TRP A 45 -6.18 -8.81 9.82
CA TRP A 45 -5.33 -9.99 9.83
C TRP A 45 -4.55 -10.06 8.52
N TRP A 46 -3.27 -9.71 8.58
CA TRP A 46 -2.38 -9.76 7.42
C TRP A 46 -2.02 -11.21 7.12
N LYS A 47 -2.02 -11.58 5.84
CA LYS A 47 -1.53 -12.88 5.36
C LYS A 47 -0.17 -12.67 4.66
N PRO A 48 0.96 -12.66 5.40
CA PRO A 48 2.26 -12.31 4.84
C PRO A 48 2.68 -13.22 3.70
N LEU A 49 2.24 -14.49 3.70
CA LEU A 49 2.50 -15.44 2.62
C LEU A 49 1.95 -15.01 1.25
N ARG A 50 0.95 -14.12 1.20
CA ARG A 50 0.39 -13.62 -0.06
C ARG A 50 1.08 -12.34 -0.55
N LEU A 51 1.95 -11.73 0.26
CA LEU A 51 2.64 -10.50 -0.10
C LEU A 51 3.59 -10.68 -1.29
N PRO A 52 4.42 -11.73 -1.40
CA PRO A 52 5.36 -11.83 -2.51
C PRO A 52 4.68 -11.86 -3.88
N GLY A 53 3.58 -12.62 -4.01
CA GLY A 53 2.80 -12.68 -5.25
C GLY A 53 2.15 -11.33 -5.58
N PHE A 54 1.63 -10.63 -4.57
CA PHE A 54 1.09 -9.29 -4.74
C PHE A 54 2.16 -8.27 -5.12
N VAL A 55 3.33 -8.29 -4.48
CA VAL A 55 4.46 -7.40 -4.78
C VAL A 55 4.94 -7.63 -6.21
N TRP A 56 5.05 -8.88 -6.64
CA TRP A 56 5.40 -9.19 -8.02
C TRP A 56 4.38 -8.62 -9.02
N PHE A 57 3.08 -8.89 -8.80
CA PHE A 57 1.99 -8.33 -9.60
C PHE A 57 2.06 -6.80 -9.66
N PHE A 58 2.20 -6.16 -8.49
CA PHE A 58 2.29 -4.72 -8.33
C PHE A 58 3.43 -4.12 -9.14
N LEU A 59 4.64 -4.71 -9.07
CA LEU A 59 5.81 -4.21 -9.77
C LEU A 59 5.63 -4.32 -11.29
N VAL A 60 5.11 -5.45 -11.77
CA VAL A 60 4.87 -5.66 -13.20
C VAL A 60 3.86 -4.66 -13.75
N GLU A 61 2.70 -4.51 -13.10
CA GLU A 61 1.66 -3.59 -13.54
C GLU A 61 2.08 -2.12 -13.41
N SER A 62 2.80 -1.74 -12.34
CA SER A 62 3.33 -0.39 -12.17
C SER A 62 4.33 -0.02 -13.27
N LEU A 63 5.22 -0.96 -13.65
CA LEU A 63 6.16 -0.74 -14.76
C LEU A 63 5.42 -0.63 -16.09
N ARG A 64 4.43 -1.49 -16.35
CA ARG A 64 3.59 -1.42 -17.55
C ARG A 64 2.85 -0.09 -17.65
N GLY A 65 2.27 0.38 -16.55
CA GLY A 65 1.60 1.67 -16.46
C GLY A 65 2.55 2.83 -16.73
N GLY A 66 3.75 2.80 -16.12
CA GLY A 66 4.78 3.80 -16.36
C GLY A 66 5.24 3.85 -17.83
N VAL A 67 5.43 2.70 -18.47
CA VAL A 67 5.79 2.60 -19.89
C VAL A 67 4.67 3.11 -20.80
N ASP A 68 3.41 2.75 -20.52
CA ASP A 68 2.25 3.23 -21.28
C ASP A 68 2.13 4.76 -21.21
N VAL A 69 2.25 5.34 -20.02
CA VAL A 69 2.22 6.80 -19.82
C VAL A 69 3.40 7.48 -20.52
N ALA A 70 4.61 6.94 -20.42
CA ALA A 70 5.78 7.47 -21.11
C ALA A 70 5.59 7.45 -22.64
N TRP A 71 5.06 6.36 -23.19
CA TRP A 71 4.81 6.27 -24.62
C TRP A 71 3.73 7.24 -25.09
N ARG A 72 2.59 7.32 -24.39
CA ARG A 72 1.47 8.21 -24.78
C ARG A 72 1.83 9.69 -24.66
N SER A 73 2.63 10.07 -23.66
CA SER A 73 3.08 11.45 -23.48
C SER A 73 4.07 11.92 -24.55
N LEU A 74 4.89 11.00 -25.07
CA LEU A 74 5.83 11.29 -26.17
C LEU A 74 5.19 11.15 -27.56
N HIS A 75 4.03 10.50 -27.66
CA HIS A 75 3.35 10.29 -28.93
C HIS A 75 2.74 11.61 -29.43
N PRO A 76 3.12 12.11 -30.63
CA PRO A 76 2.70 13.44 -31.12
C PRO A 76 1.18 13.58 -31.28
N ALA A 77 0.48 12.47 -31.56
CA ALA A 77 -0.97 12.45 -31.68
C ALA A 77 -1.72 12.44 -30.32
N LEU A 78 -1.01 12.33 -29.18
CA LEU A 78 -1.57 12.27 -27.82
C LEU A 78 -2.86 11.42 -27.73
N PRO A 79 -2.79 10.10 -27.99
CA PRO A 79 -3.98 9.25 -28.11
C PRO A 79 -4.59 8.91 -26.73
N VAL A 80 -5.15 9.91 -26.05
CA VAL A 80 -5.79 9.77 -24.74
C VAL A 80 -7.28 10.09 -24.88
N ARG A 81 -8.14 9.24 -24.32
CA ARG A 81 -9.60 9.43 -24.27
C ARG A 81 -10.05 9.22 -22.81
N PRO A 82 -10.02 10.28 -21.99
CA PRO A 82 -10.39 10.15 -20.58
C PRO A 82 -11.91 9.93 -20.44
N GLU A 83 -12.29 9.04 -19.53
CA GLU A 83 -13.68 8.75 -19.21
C GLU A 83 -13.80 8.44 -17.71
N PHE A 84 -14.92 8.83 -17.10
CA PHE A 84 -15.23 8.52 -15.71
C PHE A 84 -16.29 7.44 -15.67
N PHE A 85 -16.04 6.40 -14.89
CA PHE A 85 -16.98 5.31 -14.64
C PHE A 85 -17.21 5.16 -13.15
N GLU A 86 -18.47 5.11 -12.74
CA GLU A 86 -18.84 4.73 -11.38
C GLU A 86 -18.83 3.21 -11.25
N TYR A 87 -18.00 2.69 -10.35
CA TYR A 87 -17.87 1.26 -10.10
C TYR A 87 -18.19 0.94 -8.64
N GLN A 88 -19.23 0.12 -8.41
CA GLN A 88 -19.61 -0.29 -7.07
C GLN A 88 -18.77 -1.47 -6.58
N ILE A 89 -18.05 -1.27 -5.47
CA ILE A 89 -17.24 -2.31 -4.83
C ILE A 89 -18.01 -2.97 -3.68
N ALA A 90 -18.01 -4.30 -3.64
CA ALA A 90 -18.64 -5.09 -2.57
C ALA A 90 -17.70 -5.31 -1.36
N LEU A 91 -16.82 -4.34 -1.07
CA LEU A 91 -15.85 -4.40 0.02
C LEU A 91 -16.29 -3.52 1.19
N PRO A 92 -16.05 -3.94 2.45
CA PRO A 92 -16.36 -3.11 3.61
C PRO A 92 -15.48 -1.86 3.60
N GLN A 93 -16.03 -0.74 4.08
CA GLN A 93 -15.26 0.48 4.24
C GLN A 93 -14.05 0.27 5.15
N GLY A 94 -12.88 0.73 4.69
CA GLY A 94 -11.64 0.72 5.44
C GLY A 94 -10.47 0.14 4.63
N PRO A 95 -9.48 -0.50 5.28
CA PRO A 95 -8.25 -0.94 4.61
C PRO A 95 -8.45 -1.77 3.34
N PRO A 96 -9.43 -2.71 3.26
CA PRO A 96 -9.64 -3.49 2.03
C PRO A 96 -10.08 -2.64 0.83
N SER A 97 -11.03 -1.72 1.01
CA SER A 97 -11.49 -0.83 -0.07
C SER A 97 -10.41 0.18 -0.46
N THR A 98 -9.69 0.75 0.52
CA THR A 98 -8.56 1.66 0.27
C THR A 98 -7.43 0.99 -0.51
N LEU A 99 -7.07 -0.25 -0.17
CA LEU A 99 -6.06 -1.01 -0.89
C LEU A 99 -6.50 -1.30 -2.33
N LEU A 100 -7.74 -1.73 -2.55
CA LEU A 100 -8.25 -1.98 -3.90
C LEU A 100 -8.15 -0.75 -4.79
N ILE A 101 -8.61 0.40 -4.30
CA ILE A 101 -8.61 1.67 -5.05
C ILE A 101 -7.20 2.15 -5.33
N SER A 102 -6.29 2.00 -4.35
CA SER A 102 -4.87 2.31 -4.55
C SER A 102 -4.25 1.41 -5.62
N VAL A 103 -4.63 0.12 -5.67
CA VAL A 103 -4.17 -0.83 -6.70
C VAL A 103 -4.75 -0.49 -8.07
N ILE A 104 -6.04 -0.14 -8.17
CA ILE A 104 -6.67 0.28 -9.42
C ILE A 104 -5.96 1.51 -9.99
N SER A 105 -5.61 2.49 -9.16
CA SER A 105 -4.86 3.68 -9.60
C SER A 105 -3.44 3.39 -10.11
N LEU A 106 -2.93 2.18 -9.92
CA LEU A 106 -1.61 1.75 -10.38
C LEU A 106 -1.68 0.82 -11.58
N LEU A 107 -2.88 0.36 -11.95
CA LEU A 107 -3.06 -0.38 -13.18
C LEU A 107 -2.86 0.55 -14.38
N PRO A 108 -2.36 0.03 -15.52
CA PRO A 108 -2.09 0.85 -16.69
C PRO A 108 -3.34 1.58 -17.19
N GLY A 109 -3.31 2.91 -17.18
CA GLY A 109 -4.37 3.75 -17.76
C GLY A 109 -5.61 3.96 -16.88
N THR A 110 -5.55 3.68 -15.58
CA THR A 110 -6.68 3.89 -14.65
C THR A 110 -6.29 4.76 -13.46
N LEU A 111 -7.27 5.46 -12.91
CA LEU A 111 -7.15 6.27 -11.69
C LEU A 111 -8.48 6.25 -10.95
N SER A 112 -8.45 5.95 -9.66
CA SER A 112 -9.61 6.13 -8.78
C SER A 112 -9.62 7.56 -8.23
N ALA A 113 -10.69 8.30 -8.51
CA ALA A 113 -10.84 9.69 -8.09
C ALA A 113 -11.50 9.84 -6.70
N GLU A 114 -12.43 8.95 -6.36
CA GLU A 114 -13.23 8.99 -5.14
C GLU A 114 -13.55 7.58 -4.63
N LEU A 115 -13.93 7.48 -3.34
CA LEU A 115 -14.19 6.24 -2.60
C LEU A 115 -15.60 6.25 -2.00
#